data_AF-A0A960YRW7-F1
#
_entry.id   AF-A0A960YRW7-F1
#
_cell.length_a   1.000
_cell.length_b   1.000
_cell.length_c   1.000
_cell.angle_alpha   90.00
_cell.angle_beta   90.00
_cell.angle_gamma   90.00
#
_symmetry.space_group_name_H-M   'P 1'
#
loop_
_entity.id
_entity.type
_entity.pdbx_description
1 polymer ?
#
loop_
_entity_poly.entity_id
_entity_poly.type
_entity_poly.pdbx_seq_one_letter_code
_entity_poly.pdbx_strand_id
1 'polypeptide(L)'
;EIFRKGIGLPGRVADNLFWMARYGERAENQCRFLRMVLEINTDQTGPSALQSTLTEILSEVSGSPGPDQNSEMLNFMLIRSADPGSMAHDLTALVQSGRRIRDRLSEDTRRVISGLEEIADFLRRDDMMEVSEVLFQIILLLTSLTGHLSENMSREASYFFPRMGRRLERALFLLRLIYSLSRSAPLDWWDFLDAILRINDIGITYRRRYRSRMDARSVLDILLFDRTNPRSLVFQVDEMYSMSEELPGVESADKSRERKLALELYSRVHLTEIDSFFAADGPLLPDRLMSFSLECQKLTFALSDAISDRYFQYQEKSQQMEDLGA
;
A
#
# COMPACT_ATOMS: atom_id res chain seq x y z
N GLU A 1 -37.30 -13.95 -16.42
CA GLU A 1 -36.03 -14.50 -15.88
C GLU A 1 -35.23 -13.36 -15.25
N ILE A 2 -34.62 -13.58 -14.09
CA ILE A 2 -33.72 -12.61 -13.46
C ILE A 2 -32.32 -12.88 -14.02
N PHE A 3 -31.84 -12.03 -14.94
CA PHE A 3 -30.49 -12.12 -15.47
C PHE A 3 -29.49 -11.47 -14.49
N ARG A 4 -28.50 -12.25 -14.05
CA ARG A 4 -27.38 -11.79 -13.21
C ARG A 4 -26.09 -11.72 -14.03
N LYS A 5 -26.15 -11.17 -15.25
CA LYS A 5 -24.96 -10.98 -16.09
C LYS A 5 -24.40 -9.60 -15.75
N GLY A 6 -23.22 -9.57 -15.12
CA GLY A 6 -22.56 -8.33 -14.73
C GLY A 6 -22.43 -7.39 -15.93
N ILE A 7 -22.91 -6.15 -15.76
CA ILE A 7 -22.74 -5.11 -16.76
C ILE A 7 -21.24 -4.86 -16.89
N GLY A 8 -20.71 -4.83 -18.12
CA GLY A 8 -19.30 -4.53 -18.35
C GLY A 8 -18.90 -3.23 -17.63
N LEU A 9 -17.83 -3.27 -16.85
CA LEU A 9 -17.35 -2.11 -16.10
C LEU A 9 -16.59 -1.18 -17.05
N PRO A 10 -16.97 0.11 -17.16
CA PRO A 10 -16.20 1.06 -17.95
C PRO A 10 -14.77 1.18 -17.44
N GLY A 11 -13.79 1.23 -18.35
CA GLY A 11 -12.37 1.28 -17.99
C GLY A 11 -12.01 2.44 -17.05
N ARG A 12 -12.66 3.60 -17.23
CA ARG A 12 -12.51 4.75 -16.33
C ARG A 12 -13.01 4.48 -14.91
N VAL A 13 -14.07 3.69 -14.73
CA VAL A 13 -14.57 3.34 -13.39
C VAL A 13 -13.60 2.38 -12.71
N ALA A 14 -13.10 1.39 -13.46
CA ALA A 14 -12.07 0.46 -12.99
C ALA A 14 -10.79 1.19 -12.55
N ASP A 15 -10.33 2.13 -13.37
CA ASP A 15 -9.15 2.97 -13.13
C ASP A 15 -9.29 3.79 -11.84
N ASN A 16 -10.40 4.51 -11.68
CA ASN A 16 -10.63 5.32 -10.49
C ASN A 16 -10.80 4.46 -9.22
N LEU A 17 -11.45 3.29 -9.29
CA LEU A 17 -11.54 2.37 -8.15
C LEU A 17 -10.16 1.82 -7.74
N PHE A 18 -9.36 1.44 -8.74
CA PHE A 18 -8.01 0.91 -8.54
C PHE A 18 -7.10 1.95 -7.87
N TRP A 19 -7.03 3.16 -8.44
CA TRP A 19 -6.17 4.21 -7.90
C TRP A 19 -6.68 4.79 -6.58
N MET A 20 -7.99 4.95 -6.40
CA MET A 20 -8.56 5.39 -5.11
C MET A 20 -8.08 4.48 -3.96
N ALA A 21 -8.11 3.16 -4.16
CA ALA A 21 -7.65 2.22 -3.15
C ALA A 21 -6.13 2.29 -2.90
N ARG A 22 -5.34 2.52 -3.95
CA ARG A 22 -3.88 2.71 -3.83
C ARG A 22 -3.54 3.97 -3.05
N TYR A 23 -4.14 5.10 -3.39
CA TYR A 23 -3.94 6.35 -2.66
C TYR A 23 -4.33 6.22 -1.19
N GLY A 24 -5.44 5.51 -0.90
CA GLY A 24 -5.84 5.23 0.48
C GLY A 24 -4.84 4.39 1.23
N GLU A 25 -4.31 3.34 0.60
CA GLU A 25 -3.27 2.49 1.22
C GLU A 25 -1.96 3.26 1.46
N ARG A 26 -1.54 4.13 0.52
CA ARG A 26 -0.37 5.01 0.73
C ARG A 26 -0.56 5.95 1.90
N ALA A 27 -1.70 6.64 1.95
CA ALA A 27 -2.02 7.56 3.03
C ALA A 27 -2.06 6.83 4.39
N GLU A 28 -2.69 5.65 4.47
CA GLU A 28 -2.73 4.85 5.70
C GLU A 28 -1.32 4.47 6.17
N ASN A 29 -0.47 3.99 5.25
CA ASN A 29 0.90 3.62 5.55
C ASN A 29 1.73 4.81 6.04
N GLN A 30 1.61 5.96 5.38
CA GLN A 30 2.27 7.20 5.82
C GLN A 30 1.78 7.64 7.20
N CYS A 31 0.47 7.57 7.49
CA CYS A 31 -0.05 7.90 8.82
C CYS A 31 0.54 7.02 9.92
N ARG A 32 0.58 5.71 9.71
CA ARG A 32 1.13 4.75 10.68
C ARG A 32 2.62 4.99 10.91
N PHE A 33 3.36 5.29 9.84
CA PHE A 33 4.77 5.60 9.91
C PHE A 33 5.04 6.89 10.68
N LEU A 34 4.35 7.98 10.35
CA LEU A 34 4.48 9.26 11.03
C LEU A 34 4.10 9.18 12.51
N ARG A 35 3.05 8.43 12.85
CA ARG A 35 2.70 8.19 14.26
C ARG A 35 3.85 7.55 15.02
N MET A 36 4.50 6.54 14.44
CA MET A 36 5.67 5.90 15.06
C MET A 36 6.83 6.89 15.25
N VAL A 37 7.11 7.72 14.25
CA VAL A 37 8.18 8.74 14.30
C VAL A 37 7.89 9.82 15.35
N LEU A 38 6.63 10.24 15.49
CA LEU A 38 6.21 11.24 16.49
C LEU A 38 6.21 10.67 17.91
N GLU A 39 5.82 9.41 18.10
CA GLU A 39 5.82 8.72 19.40
C GLU A 39 7.23 8.55 19.98
N ILE A 40 8.27 8.40 19.16
CA ILE A 40 9.67 8.31 19.63
C ILE A 40 10.17 9.64 20.21
N ASN A 41 9.54 10.75 19.85
CA ASN A 41 10.04 12.10 20.12
C ASN A 41 9.63 12.68 21.48
N THR A 42 8.76 12.00 22.24
CA THR A 42 8.12 12.63 23.42
C THR A 42 9.06 12.82 24.61
N ASP A 43 10.21 12.12 24.65
CA ASP A 43 11.01 11.99 25.87
C ASP A 43 12.46 12.55 25.77
N GLN A 44 12.91 13.10 24.62
CA GLN A 44 14.32 13.48 24.40
C GLN A 44 14.51 14.88 23.80
N THR A 45 15.61 15.56 24.17
CA THR A 45 16.07 16.83 23.57
C THR A 45 16.78 16.57 22.23
N GLY A 46 16.00 16.24 21.20
CA GLY A 46 16.47 16.06 19.82
C GLY A 46 16.14 14.69 19.21
N PRO A 47 16.25 14.55 17.88
CA PRO A 47 15.92 13.31 17.18
C PRO A 47 16.89 12.20 17.57
N SER A 48 16.34 11.08 18.06
CA SER A 48 17.13 9.87 18.32
C SER A 48 17.63 9.25 17.01
N ALA A 49 18.68 8.41 17.08
CA ALA A 49 19.17 7.69 15.90
C ALA A 49 18.07 6.88 15.22
N LEU A 50 17.20 6.23 16.00
CA LEU A 50 16.03 5.52 15.50
C LEU A 50 15.09 6.45 14.74
N GLN A 51 14.83 7.64 15.27
CA GLN A 51 13.95 8.60 14.63
C GLN A 51 14.51 9.05 13.28
N SER A 52 15.79 9.41 13.22
CA SER A 52 16.44 9.83 11.97
C SER A 52 16.39 8.73 10.92
N THR A 53 16.70 7.48 11.29
CA THR A 53 16.63 6.34 10.36
C THR A 53 15.20 6.10 9.85
N LEU A 54 14.19 6.15 10.73
CA LEU A 54 12.79 5.98 10.33
C LEU A 54 12.32 7.11 9.41
N THR A 55 12.73 8.34 9.71
CA THR A 55 12.48 9.55 8.91
C THR A 55 13.05 9.41 7.49
N GLU A 56 14.28 8.93 7.36
CA GLU A 56 14.92 8.63 6.07
C GLU A 56 14.19 7.53 5.28
N ILE A 57 13.86 6.41 5.96
CA ILE A 57 13.12 5.30 5.34
C ILE A 57 11.76 5.78 4.84
N LEU A 58 11.04 6.61 5.61
CA LEU A 58 9.75 7.14 5.21
C LEU A 58 9.86 7.99 3.93
N SER A 59 10.90 8.83 3.81
CA SER A 59 11.14 9.60 2.59
C SER A 59 11.41 8.67 1.39
N GLU A 60 12.21 7.62 1.56
CA GLU A 60 12.51 6.67 0.48
C GLU A 60 11.27 5.86 0.05
N VAL A 61 10.45 5.42 1.00
CA VAL A 61 9.25 4.61 0.74
C VAL A 61 8.13 5.45 0.10
N SER A 62 7.96 6.71 0.54
CA SER A 62 6.95 7.64 0.02
C SER A 62 7.31 8.20 -1.36
N GLY A 63 8.60 8.27 -1.70
CA GLY A 63 9.07 8.86 -2.95
C GLY A 63 8.99 10.40 -2.98
N SER A 64 8.75 11.03 -1.82
CA SER A 64 8.84 12.48 -1.66
C SER A 64 10.31 12.88 -1.55
N PRO A 65 10.77 13.94 -2.28
CA PRO A 65 12.13 14.44 -2.14
C PRO A 65 12.32 14.89 -0.69
N GLY A 66 13.01 14.10 0.12
CA GLY A 66 13.32 14.46 1.50
C GLY A 66 14.05 15.80 1.53
N PRO A 67 13.68 16.75 2.41
CA PRO A 67 14.44 17.98 2.55
C PRO A 67 15.81 17.70 3.15
N ASP A 68 16.75 18.60 2.89
CA ASP A 68 17.98 18.71 3.65
C ASP A 68 17.66 18.83 5.15
N GLN A 69 18.04 17.78 5.89
CA GLN A 69 18.12 17.65 7.35
C GLN A 69 17.30 18.66 8.18
N ASN A 70 16.01 18.39 8.36
CA ASN A 70 15.21 18.88 9.49
C ASN A 70 13.98 18.00 9.71
N SER A 71 13.82 17.43 10.92
CA SER A 71 12.72 16.51 11.26
C SER A 71 11.34 17.19 11.22
N GLU A 72 11.24 18.46 11.60
CA GLU A 72 9.98 19.23 11.47
C GLU A 72 9.64 19.55 10.01
N MET A 73 10.65 19.87 9.18
CA MET A 73 10.44 20.18 7.76
C MET A 73 10.03 18.94 6.97
N LEU A 74 10.62 17.76 7.25
CA LEU A 74 10.18 16.51 6.59
C LEU A 74 8.75 16.16 7.01
N ASN A 75 8.40 16.24 8.30
CA ASN A 75 7.03 16.00 8.75
C ASN A 75 6.05 16.97 8.08
N PHE A 76 6.41 18.25 7.97
CA PHE A 76 5.64 19.23 7.24
C PHE A 76 5.49 18.86 5.76
N MET A 77 6.57 18.49 5.07
CA MET A 77 6.53 18.16 3.63
C MET A 77 5.72 16.90 3.34
N LEU A 78 5.91 15.85 4.14
CA LEU A 78 5.17 14.59 3.98
C LEU A 78 3.69 14.74 4.32
N ILE A 79 3.32 15.69 5.18
CA ILE A 79 1.92 15.91 5.56
C ILE A 79 1.25 16.92 4.63
N ARG A 80 1.91 18.05 4.34
CA ARG A 80 1.26 19.26 3.82
C ARG A 80 1.55 19.58 2.35
N SER A 81 2.68 19.14 1.80
CA SER A 81 3.01 19.48 0.40
C SER A 81 1.94 18.91 -0.54
N ALA A 82 1.65 19.57 -1.66
CA ALA A 82 0.82 18.98 -2.71
C ALA A 82 1.64 18.07 -3.66
N ASP A 83 2.90 17.83 -3.31
CA ASP A 83 3.86 17.11 -4.13
C ASP A 83 3.56 15.61 -4.12
N PRO A 84 3.82 14.91 -5.24
CA PRO A 84 3.72 13.46 -5.28
C PRO A 84 4.53 12.82 -4.15
N GLY A 85 3.91 11.87 -3.45
CA GLY A 85 4.50 11.18 -2.30
C GLY A 85 4.12 11.78 -0.94
N SER A 86 3.42 12.91 -0.89
CA SER A 86 2.86 13.42 0.36
C SER A 86 1.48 12.82 0.69
N MET A 87 1.12 12.86 1.96
CA MET A 87 -0.18 12.43 2.45
C MET A 87 -1.31 13.34 1.96
N ALA A 88 -1.12 14.66 1.96
CA ALA A 88 -2.11 15.58 1.41
C ALA A 88 -2.36 15.31 -0.08
N HIS A 89 -1.31 15.00 -0.85
CA HIS A 89 -1.43 14.61 -2.25
C HIS A 89 -2.26 13.32 -2.38
N ASP A 90 -1.89 12.26 -1.68
CA ASP A 90 -2.59 10.97 -1.75
C ASP A 90 -4.06 11.09 -1.31
N LEU A 91 -4.36 11.79 -0.22
CA LEU A 91 -5.75 12.03 0.22
C LEU A 91 -6.55 12.82 -0.82
N THR A 92 -5.94 13.85 -1.42
CA THR A 92 -6.58 14.63 -2.49
C THR A 92 -6.87 13.75 -3.70
N ALA A 93 -5.90 12.94 -4.11
CA ALA A 93 -6.03 12.05 -5.27
C ALA A 93 -7.08 10.95 -5.02
N LEU A 94 -7.18 10.42 -3.80
CA LEU A 94 -8.25 9.54 -3.35
C LEU A 94 -9.62 10.20 -3.52
N VAL A 95 -9.80 11.40 -2.95
CA VAL A 95 -11.07 12.13 -2.98
C VAL A 95 -11.49 12.43 -4.43
N GLN A 96 -10.55 12.87 -5.26
CA GLN A 96 -10.82 13.13 -6.68
C GLN A 96 -11.23 11.86 -7.44
N SER A 97 -10.55 10.73 -7.18
CA SER A 97 -10.89 9.44 -7.78
C SER A 97 -12.29 8.99 -7.35
N GLY A 98 -12.62 9.11 -6.06
CA GLY A 98 -13.95 8.80 -5.52
C GLY A 98 -15.06 9.68 -6.08
N ARG A 99 -14.81 10.97 -6.29
CA ARG A 99 -15.77 11.91 -6.92
C ARG A 99 -16.16 11.50 -8.35
N ARG A 100 -15.20 10.98 -9.13
CA ARG A 100 -15.42 10.57 -10.52
C ARG A 100 -16.32 9.33 -10.65
N ILE A 101 -16.41 8.52 -9.59
CA ILE A 101 -17.22 7.29 -9.55
C ILE A 101 -18.35 7.39 -8.52
N ARG A 102 -18.77 8.60 -8.15
CA ARG A 102 -19.74 8.87 -7.08
C ARG A 102 -21.06 8.12 -7.25
N ASP A 103 -21.49 7.91 -8.50
CA ASP A 103 -22.68 7.13 -8.87
C ASP A 103 -22.57 5.64 -8.55
N ARG A 104 -21.36 5.14 -8.29
CA ARG A 104 -21.05 3.74 -7.94
C ARG A 104 -20.78 3.52 -6.46
N LEU A 105 -20.79 4.58 -5.66
CA LEU A 105 -20.48 4.52 -4.23
C LEU A 105 -21.74 4.62 -3.38
N SER A 106 -21.81 3.83 -2.32
CA SER A 106 -22.88 3.93 -1.32
C SER A 106 -22.87 5.30 -0.64
N GLU A 107 -23.99 5.71 -0.05
CA GLU A 107 -24.06 6.98 0.68
C GLU A 107 -23.04 7.06 1.82
N ASP A 108 -22.87 5.97 2.58
CA ASP A 108 -21.89 5.92 3.65
C ASP A 108 -20.45 6.02 3.12
N THR A 109 -20.14 5.36 1.99
CA THR A 109 -18.83 5.50 1.34
C THR A 109 -18.57 6.94 0.94
N ARG A 110 -19.58 7.63 0.41
CA ARG A 110 -19.48 9.05 0.04
C ARG A 110 -19.24 9.94 1.26
N ARG A 111 -19.91 9.67 2.40
CA ARG A 111 -19.69 10.41 3.65
C ARG A 111 -18.27 10.25 4.18
N VAL A 112 -17.72 9.02 4.13
CA VAL A 112 -16.33 8.76 4.50
C VAL A 112 -15.35 9.56 3.62
N ILE A 113 -15.58 9.59 2.31
CA ILE A 113 -14.75 10.39 1.38
C ILE A 113 -14.87 11.89 1.66
N SER A 114 -16.05 12.40 2.00
CA SER A 114 -16.22 13.80 2.42
C SER A 114 -15.43 14.12 3.70
N GLY A 115 -15.42 13.22 4.69
CA GLY A 115 -14.58 13.40 5.88
C GLY A 115 -13.08 13.42 5.56
N LEU A 116 -12.62 12.59 4.62
CA LEU A 116 -11.24 12.61 4.14
C LEU A 116 -10.90 13.91 3.39
N GLU A 117 -11.86 14.48 2.66
CA GLU A 117 -11.71 15.78 1.99
C GLU A 117 -11.54 16.92 3.00
N GLU A 118 -12.39 16.97 4.03
CA GLU A 118 -12.29 17.97 5.09
C GLU A 118 -10.92 17.92 5.78
N ILE A 119 -10.42 16.71 6.05
CA ILE A 119 -9.08 16.54 6.62
C ILE A 119 -7.99 16.96 5.62
N ALA A 120 -8.09 16.60 4.34
CA ALA A 120 -7.10 16.99 3.34
C ALA A 120 -6.99 18.53 3.22
N ASP A 121 -8.11 19.24 3.29
CA ASP A 121 -8.14 20.70 3.32
C ASP A 121 -7.61 21.28 4.63
N PHE A 122 -7.85 20.60 5.75
CA PHE A 122 -7.29 20.98 7.05
C PHE A 122 -5.76 20.82 7.10
N LEU A 123 -5.21 19.72 6.59
CA LEU A 123 -3.76 19.46 6.55
C LEU A 123 -2.98 20.52 5.78
N ARG A 124 -3.61 21.18 4.79
CA ARG A 124 -3.01 22.28 4.03
C ARG A 124 -2.91 23.59 4.81
N ARG A 125 -3.57 23.71 5.97
CA ARG A 125 -3.56 24.91 6.82
C ARG A 125 -2.39 24.83 7.80
N ASP A 126 -1.87 26.00 8.20
CA ASP A 126 -0.62 26.09 8.94
C ASP A 126 -0.74 25.77 10.45
N ASP A 127 -1.95 25.57 10.95
CA ASP A 127 -2.26 25.51 12.39
C ASP A 127 -2.53 24.08 12.86
N MET A 128 -1.48 23.34 13.21
CA MET A 128 -1.61 21.95 13.67
C MET A 128 -1.02 21.76 15.07
N MET A 129 -1.78 22.15 16.11
CA MET A 129 -1.45 21.77 17.50
C MET A 129 -1.71 20.28 17.81
N GLU A 130 -2.39 19.53 16.91
CA GLU A 130 -2.88 18.16 17.20
C GLU A 130 -2.64 17.15 16.05
N VAL A 131 -1.42 17.09 15.50
CA VAL A 131 -1.08 16.19 14.38
C VAL A 131 -1.41 14.72 14.67
N SER A 132 -1.13 14.22 15.88
CA SER A 132 -1.37 12.82 16.24
C SER A 132 -2.85 12.41 16.16
N GLU A 133 -3.75 13.27 16.65
CA GLU A 133 -5.19 13.03 16.60
C GLU A 133 -5.69 13.00 15.16
N VAL A 134 -5.20 13.92 14.32
CA VAL A 134 -5.55 13.96 12.89
C VAL A 134 -5.08 12.69 12.17
N LEU A 135 -3.85 12.23 12.45
CA LEU A 135 -3.37 10.95 11.90
C LEU A 135 -4.23 9.76 12.33
N PHE A 136 -4.72 9.76 13.57
CA PHE A 136 -5.65 8.74 14.05
C PHE A 136 -6.99 8.78 13.30
N GLN A 137 -7.58 9.96 13.13
CA GLN A 137 -8.83 10.13 12.40
C GLN A 137 -8.71 9.70 10.93
N ILE A 138 -7.58 9.99 10.26
CA ILE A 138 -7.33 9.53 8.90
C ILE A 138 -7.31 8.00 8.84
N ILE A 139 -6.59 7.33 9.76
CA ILE A 139 -6.56 5.86 9.81
C ILE A 139 -7.96 5.28 10.03
N LEU A 140 -8.77 5.89 10.90
CA LEU A 140 -10.14 5.45 11.17
C LEU A 140 -11.01 5.55 9.91
N LEU A 141 -10.97 6.68 9.21
CA LEU A 141 -11.72 6.89 7.97
C LEU A 141 -11.26 5.97 6.84
N LEU A 142 -9.95 5.77 6.65
CA LEU A 142 -9.41 4.86 5.63
C LEU A 142 -9.74 3.39 5.91
N THR A 143 -9.73 2.99 7.19
CA THR A 143 -10.17 1.66 7.61
C THR A 143 -11.67 1.48 7.34
N SER A 144 -12.48 2.50 7.65
CA SER A 144 -13.92 2.52 7.36
C SER A 144 -14.19 2.43 5.85
N LEU A 145 -13.48 3.21 5.03
CA LEU A 145 -13.56 3.17 3.57
C LEU A 145 -13.29 1.75 3.05
N THR A 146 -12.23 1.11 3.54
CA THR A 146 -11.88 -0.26 3.16
C THR A 146 -12.98 -1.26 3.55
N GLY A 147 -13.55 -1.12 4.74
CA GLY A 147 -14.67 -1.95 5.20
C GLY A 147 -15.91 -1.78 4.32
N HIS A 148 -16.30 -0.54 4.03
CA HIS A 148 -17.44 -0.25 3.16
C HIS A 148 -17.25 -0.77 1.74
N LEU A 149 -16.07 -0.62 1.14
CA LEU A 149 -15.78 -1.17 -0.19
C LEU A 149 -15.83 -2.71 -0.21
N SER A 150 -15.47 -3.35 0.90
CA SER A 150 -15.48 -4.81 1.00
C SER A 150 -16.89 -5.40 1.16
N GLU A 151 -17.78 -4.70 1.86
CA GLU A 151 -19.13 -5.19 2.20
C GLU A 151 -20.23 -4.70 1.24
N ASN A 152 -20.10 -3.50 0.66
CA ASN A 152 -21.18 -2.84 -0.07
C ASN A 152 -21.04 -2.89 -1.61
N MET A 153 -20.01 -3.56 -2.14
CA MET A 153 -19.84 -3.73 -3.59
C MET A 153 -20.31 -5.12 -4.02
N SER A 154 -21.08 -5.18 -5.12
CA SER A 154 -21.39 -6.47 -5.75
C SER A 154 -20.10 -7.14 -6.20
N ARG A 155 -20.01 -8.47 -6.05
CA ARG A 155 -18.85 -9.30 -6.45
C ARG A 155 -18.75 -9.46 -7.96
N GLU A 156 -18.73 -8.33 -8.65
CA GLU A 156 -18.56 -8.19 -10.10
C GLU A 156 -17.19 -7.54 -10.36
N ALA A 157 -16.91 -7.18 -11.61
CA ALA A 157 -15.65 -6.53 -12.01
C ALA A 157 -15.18 -5.41 -11.05
N SER A 158 -16.12 -4.57 -10.60
CA SER A 158 -15.87 -3.42 -9.71
C SER A 158 -15.28 -3.82 -8.36
N TYR A 159 -15.51 -5.05 -7.90
CA TYR A 159 -15.01 -5.55 -6.61
C TYR A 159 -13.51 -5.84 -6.64
N PHE A 160 -12.98 -6.30 -7.79
CA PHE A 160 -11.60 -6.75 -7.89
C PHE A 160 -10.60 -5.60 -8.00
N PHE A 161 -10.91 -4.54 -8.73
CA PHE A 161 -9.98 -3.42 -8.95
C PHE A 161 -9.51 -2.69 -7.67
N PRO A 162 -10.39 -2.27 -6.73
CA PRO A 162 -9.93 -1.62 -5.51
C PRO A 162 -9.15 -2.60 -4.62
N ARG A 163 -9.56 -3.88 -4.56
CA ARG A 163 -8.83 -4.90 -3.80
C ARG A 163 -7.44 -5.13 -4.39
N MET A 164 -7.34 -5.32 -5.71
CA MET A 164 -6.07 -5.48 -6.43
C MET A 164 -5.15 -4.29 -6.21
N GLY A 165 -5.65 -3.07 -6.37
CA GLY A 165 -4.90 -1.84 -6.11
C GLY A 165 -4.33 -1.80 -4.69
N ARG A 166 -5.17 -2.10 -3.69
CA ARG A 166 -4.73 -2.14 -2.29
C ARG A 166 -3.65 -3.19 -2.03
N ARG A 167 -3.79 -4.41 -2.58
CA ARG A 167 -2.79 -5.48 -2.41
C ARG A 167 -1.46 -5.12 -3.05
N LEU A 168 -1.48 -4.57 -4.27
CA LEU A 168 -0.29 -4.07 -4.96
C LEU A 168 0.43 -3.01 -4.14
N GLU A 169 -0.31 -2.02 -3.65
CA GLU A 169 0.30 -0.92 -2.90
C GLU A 169 0.87 -1.37 -1.56
N ARG A 170 0.20 -2.29 -0.86
CA ARG A 170 0.72 -2.89 0.37
C ARG A 170 1.98 -3.73 0.11
N ALA A 171 2.00 -4.52 -0.96
CA ALA A 171 3.18 -5.28 -1.35
C ALA A 171 4.35 -4.34 -1.69
N LEU A 172 4.11 -3.27 -2.46
CA LEU A 172 5.12 -2.27 -2.78
C LEU A 172 5.66 -1.57 -1.53
N PHE A 173 4.78 -1.14 -0.61
CA PHE A 173 5.18 -0.51 0.65
C PHE A 173 6.10 -1.43 1.45
N LEU A 174 5.71 -2.69 1.64
CA LEU A 174 6.49 -3.64 2.39
C LEU A 174 7.84 -3.94 1.72
N LEU A 175 7.86 -4.12 0.40
CA LEU A 175 9.09 -4.40 -0.35
C LEU A 175 10.05 -3.19 -0.33
N ARG A 176 9.54 -1.96 -0.45
CA ARG A 176 10.34 -0.73 -0.32
C ARG A 176 10.89 -0.60 1.09
N LEU A 177 10.06 -0.85 2.10
CA LEU A 177 10.48 -0.86 3.49
C LEU A 177 11.66 -1.82 3.68
N ILE A 178 11.49 -3.09 3.29
CA ILE A 178 12.53 -4.12 3.38
C ILE A 178 13.80 -3.76 2.61
N TYR A 179 13.66 -3.15 1.43
CA TYR A 179 14.80 -2.64 0.68
C TYR A 179 15.56 -1.56 1.47
N SER A 180 14.86 -0.55 2.00
CA SER A 180 15.47 0.48 2.84
C SER A 180 16.10 -0.10 4.11
N LEU A 181 15.45 -1.08 4.73
CA LEU A 181 15.99 -1.80 5.91
C LEU A 181 17.33 -2.46 5.61
N SER A 182 17.45 -3.08 4.43
CA SER A 182 18.69 -3.75 4.03
C SER A 182 19.87 -2.80 3.78
N ARG A 183 19.61 -1.50 3.59
CA ARG A 183 20.64 -0.48 3.33
C ARG A 183 21.09 0.27 4.58
N SER A 184 20.13 0.62 5.44
CA SER A 184 20.32 1.73 6.39
C SER A 184 20.12 1.34 7.85
N ALA A 185 19.59 0.15 8.15
CA ALA A 185 19.20 -0.21 9.50
C ALA A 185 20.12 -1.28 10.13
N PRO A 186 20.62 -1.06 11.35
CA PRO A 186 21.17 -2.14 12.16
C PRO A 186 20.01 -3.03 12.63
N LEU A 187 19.64 -4.03 11.81
CA LEU A 187 18.50 -4.94 12.05
C LEU A 187 18.64 -5.84 13.29
N ASP A 188 19.73 -5.69 14.03
CA ASP A 188 19.94 -6.27 15.35
C ASP A 188 19.39 -5.37 16.49
N TRP A 189 18.88 -4.18 16.17
CA TRP A 189 18.32 -3.25 17.14
C TRP A 189 16.86 -3.57 17.44
N TRP A 190 16.60 -3.93 18.70
CA TRP A 190 15.27 -4.28 19.19
C TRP A 190 14.23 -3.17 18.93
N ASP A 191 14.54 -1.92 19.26
CA ASP A 191 13.60 -0.79 19.07
C ASP A 191 13.24 -0.60 17.59
N PHE A 192 14.19 -0.88 16.70
CA PHE A 192 13.97 -0.80 15.27
C PHE A 192 13.00 -1.90 14.80
N LEU A 193 13.24 -3.14 15.20
CA LEU A 193 12.35 -4.27 14.91
C LEU A 193 10.94 -4.07 15.48
N ASP A 194 10.81 -3.54 16.71
CA ASP A 194 9.50 -3.21 17.30
C ASP A 194 8.77 -2.12 16.50
N ALA A 195 9.49 -1.06 16.11
CA ALA A 195 8.94 0.01 15.29
C ALA A 195 8.38 -0.51 13.96
N ILE A 196 9.12 -1.39 13.27
CA ILE A 196 8.65 -2.01 12.00
C ILE A 196 7.38 -2.84 12.20
N LEU A 197 7.31 -3.62 13.28
CA LEU A 197 6.11 -4.40 13.61
C LEU A 197 4.90 -3.51 13.93
N ARG A 198 5.12 -2.35 14.54
CA ARG A 198 4.06 -1.37 14.86
C ARG A 198 3.59 -0.60 13.63
N ILE A 199 4.50 -0.17 12.76
CA ILE A 199 4.18 0.50 11.49
C ILE A 199 3.29 -0.41 10.63
N ASN A 200 3.60 -1.70 10.59
CA ASN A 200 2.80 -2.68 9.86
C ASN A 200 1.60 -3.23 10.66
N ASP A 201 1.35 -2.76 11.89
CA ASP A 201 0.24 -3.20 12.74
C ASP A 201 0.16 -4.74 12.91
N ILE A 202 1.33 -5.35 13.15
CA ILE A 202 1.55 -6.79 13.36
C ILE A 202 2.06 -7.09 14.79
N GLY A 203 2.41 -6.06 15.57
CA GLY A 203 3.02 -6.23 16.91
C GLY A 203 2.26 -7.13 17.88
N ILE A 204 0.92 -7.08 17.90
CA ILE A 204 0.10 -7.97 18.76
C ILE A 204 0.23 -9.43 18.32
N THR A 205 0.04 -9.69 17.01
CA THR A 205 0.16 -11.03 16.42
C THR A 205 1.55 -11.61 16.64
N TYR A 206 2.59 -10.78 16.46
CA TYR A 206 3.97 -11.16 16.68
C TYR A 206 4.24 -11.58 18.13
N ARG A 207 3.90 -10.73 19.12
CA ARG A 207 4.09 -11.05 20.54
C ARG A 207 3.39 -12.34 20.94
N ARG A 208 2.19 -12.58 20.42
CA ARG A 208 1.43 -13.83 20.67
C ARG A 208 2.15 -15.06 20.10
N ARG A 209 2.74 -14.97 18.91
CA ARG A 209 3.36 -16.12 18.22
C ARG A 209 4.78 -16.41 18.71
N TYR A 210 5.63 -15.39 18.83
CA TYR A 210 7.07 -15.55 19.14
C TYR A 210 7.40 -15.30 20.62
N ARG A 211 6.40 -15.10 21.49
CA ARG A 211 6.55 -14.92 22.95
C ARG A 211 7.58 -13.84 23.33
N SER A 212 7.56 -12.73 22.60
CA SER A 212 8.46 -11.58 22.82
C SER A 212 9.96 -11.84 22.63
N ARG A 213 10.37 -13.00 22.08
CA ARG A 213 11.72 -13.16 21.52
C ARG A 213 11.75 -12.41 20.21
N MET A 214 12.56 -11.35 20.15
CA MET A 214 12.66 -10.48 18.98
C MET A 214 14.02 -10.63 18.33
N ASP A 215 13.99 -11.02 17.06
CA ASP A 215 15.16 -11.21 16.22
C ASP A 215 14.78 -10.95 14.75
N ALA A 216 15.76 -10.58 13.92
CA ALA A 216 15.51 -10.21 12.53
C ALA A 216 14.82 -11.35 11.73
N ARG A 217 15.15 -12.60 12.03
CA ARG A 217 14.59 -13.77 11.33
C ARG A 217 13.10 -13.92 11.63
N SER A 218 12.69 -13.90 12.89
CA SER A 218 11.26 -14.00 13.22
C SER A 218 10.44 -12.79 12.73
N VAL A 219 11.03 -11.59 12.71
CA VAL A 219 10.36 -10.39 12.17
C VAL A 219 10.19 -10.48 10.64
N LEU A 220 11.23 -10.89 9.91
CA LEU A 220 11.14 -11.10 8.47
C LEU A 220 10.17 -12.25 8.13
N ASP A 221 10.12 -13.30 8.93
CA ASP A 221 9.17 -14.42 8.75
C ASP A 221 7.72 -13.94 8.76
N ILE A 222 7.30 -13.21 9.79
CA ILE A 222 5.91 -12.75 9.91
C ILE A 222 5.53 -11.69 8.87
N LEU A 223 6.51 -10.88 8.44
CA LEU A 223 6.30 -9.83 7.43
C LEU A 223 6.24 -10.42 6.02
N LEU A 224 7.09 -11.39 5.69
CA LEU A 224 7.24 -11.86 4.31
C LEU A 224 6.49 -13.17 4.04
N PHE A 225 6.48 -14.10 4.99
CA PHE A 225 6.17 -15.51 4.73
C PHE A 225 4.97 -16.07 5.53
N ASP A 226 4.39 -15.29 6.45
CA ASP A 226 3.20 -15.73 7.19
C ASP A 226 1.90 -15.59 6.38
N ARG A 227 1.44 -16.70 5.79
CA ARG A 227 0.17 -16.76 5.05
C ARG A 227 -1.08 -16.50 5.90
N THR A 228 -1.00 -16.60 7.22
CA THR A 228 -2.15 -16.34 8.10
C THR A 228 -2.33 -14.85 8.43
N ASN A 229 -1.33 -14.03 8.11
CA ASN A 229 -1.34 -12.60 8.37
C ASN A 229 -1.75 -11.83 7.09
N PRO A 230 -2.90 -11.12 7.08
CA PRO A 230 -3.38 -10.39 5.91
C PRO A 230 -2.54 -9.17 5.53
N ARG A 231 -1.44 -8.92 6.24
CA ARG A 231 -0.45 -7.89 5.93
C ARG A 231 0.88 -8.44 5.43
N SER A 232 1.09 -9.76 5.47
CA SER A 232 2.34 -10.33 4.96
C SER A 232 2.45 -10.20 3.45
N LEU A 233 3.69 -10.21 2.93
CA LEU A 233 3.95 -10.18 1.49
C LEU A 233 3.30 -11.36 0.79
N VAL A 234 3.52 -12.59 1.30
CA VAL A 234 2.95 -13.80 0.71
C VAL A 234 1.43 -13.74 0.62
N PHE A 235 0.74 -13.21 1.64
CA PHE A 235 -0.72 -13.05 1.60
C PHE A 235 -1.15 -12.05 0.51
N GLN A 236 -0.43 -10.92 0.36
CA GLN A 236 -0.76 -9.97 -0.69
C GLN A 236 -0.63 -10.61 -2.07
N VAL A 237 0.45 -11.37 -2.27
CA VAL A 237 0.75 -12.02 -3.54
C VAL A 237 -0.21 -13.15 -3.86
N ASP A 238 -0.62 -13.94 -2.86
CA ASP A 238 -1.66 -14.97 -3.00
C ASP A 238 -2.98 -14.37 -3.47
N GLU A 239 -3.40 -13.28 -2.83
CA GLU A 239 -4.64 -12.57 -3.20
C GLU A 239 -4.54 -11.95 -4.60
N MET A 240 -3.41 -11.33 -4.95
CA MET A 240 -3.19 -10.77 -6.29
C MET A 240 -3.24 -11.85 -7.37
N TYR A 241 -2.59 -12.99 -7.13
CA TYR A 241 -2.61 -14.11 -8.08
C TYR A 241 -4.03 -14.66 -8.24
N SER A 242 -4.73 -14.95 -7.14
CA SER A 242 -6.12 -15.43 -7.16
C SER A 242 -7.05 -14.45 -7.91
N MET A 243 -7.00 -13.17 -7.57
CA MET A 243 -7.83 -12.15 -8.24
C MET A 243 -7.49 -12.01 -9.73
N SER A 244 -6.24 -12.24 -10.14
CA SER A 244 -5.85 -12.19 -11.56
C SER A 244 -6.53 -13.28 -12.40
N GLU A 245 -7.01 -14.37 -11.78
CA GLU A 245 -7.79 -15.41 -12.45
C GLU A 245 -9.27 -15.03 -12.63
N GLU A 246 -9.76 -14.11 -11.80
CA GLU A 246 -11.16 -13.66 -11.79
C GLU A 246 -11.42 -12.36 -12.58
N LEU A 247 -10.36 -11.63 -12.97
CA LEU A 247 -10.50 -10.37 -13.70
C LEU A 247 -11.14 -10.58 -15.10
N PRO A 248 -12.16 -9.79 -15.46
CA PRO A 248 -12.97 -10.02 -16.67
C PRO A 248 -12.23 -9.65 -17.96
N GLY A 249 -12.10 -10.54 -18.94
CA GLY A 249 -11.48 -10.23 -20.24
C GLY A 249 -11.93 -11.15 -21.38
N VAL A 250 -11.80 -10.68 -22.63
CA VAL A 250 -12.28 -11.38 -23.85
C VAL A 250 -11.36 -12.51 -24.28
N GLU A 251 -10.06 -12.42 -24.00
CA GLU A 251 -9.07 -13.46 -24.31
C GLU A 251 -9.04 -14.55 -23.23
N SER A 252 -8.58 -15.75 -23.61
CA SER A 252 -8.30 -16.84 -22.67
C SER A 252 -7.42 -16.33 -21.53
N ALA A 253 -7.93 -16.39 -20.29
CA ALA A 253 -7.26 -15.91 -19.09
C ALA A 253 -5.83 -16.48 -18.93
N ASP A 254 -5.53 -17.66 -19.50
CA ASP A 254 -4.23 -18.33 -19.40
C ASP A 254 -3.09 -17.64 -20.18
N LYS A 255 -3.39 -16.68 -21.05
CA LYS A 255 -2.36 -16.03 -21.91
C LYS A 255 -2.05 -14.59 -21.56
N SER A 256 -2.83 -13.97 -20.68
CA SER A 256 -2.75 -12.55 -20.43
C SER A 256 -1.46 -12.16 -19.71
N ARG A 257 -0.97 -10.94 -19.98
CA ARG A 257 0.33 -10.45 -19.49
C ARG A 257 0.30 -10.28 -17.97
N GLU A 258 -0.78 -9.70 -17.45
CA GLU A 258 -0.99 -9.49 -16.03
C GLU A 258 -1.02 -10.81 -15.24
N ARG A 259 -1.66 -11.87 -15.76
CA ARG A 259 -1.69 -13.17 -15.07
C ARG A 259 -0.32 -13.83 -15.06
N LYS A 260 0.45 -13.73 -16.14
CA LYS A 260 1.83 -14.24 -16.18
C LYS A 260 2.72 -13.52 -15.17
N LEU A 261 2.61 -12.20 -15.07
CA LEU A 261 3.36 -11.41 -14.09
C LEU A 261 2.93 -11.71 -12.65
N ALA A 262 1.62 -11.91 -12.41
CA ALA A 262 1.12 -12.34 -11.11
C ALA A 262 1.65 -13.73 -10.73
N LEU A 263 1.68 -14.68 -11.67
CA LEU A 263 2.25 -16.02 -11.48
C LEU A 263 3.76 -15.97 -11.21
N GLU A 264 4.49 -15.11 -11.92
CA GLU A 264 5.93 -14.92 -11.74
C GLU A 264 6.24 -14.35 -10.35
N LEU A 265 5.51 -13.31 -9.92
CA LEU A 265 5.61 -12.75 -8.57
C LEU A 265 5.24 -13.79 -7.50
N TYR A 266 4.14 -14.52 -7.70
CA TYR A 266 3.73 -15.64 -6.85
C TYR A 266 4.84 -16.67 -6.70
N SER A 267 5.38 -17.16 -7.82
CA SER A 267 6.44 -18.16 -7.82
C SER A 267 7.70 -17.65 -7.15
N ARG A 268 8.09 -16.38 -7.40
CA ARG A 268 9.28 -15.78 -6.78
C ARG A 268 9.17 -15.74 -5.26
N VAL A 269 8.02 -15.33 -4.72
CA VAL A 269 7.80 -15.27 -3.27
C VAL A 269 7.71 -16.66 -2.66
N HIS A 270 6.98 -17.60 -3.26
CA HIS A 270 6.80 -18.95 -2.70
C HIS A 270 8.02 -19.87 -2.78
N LEU A 271 8.88 -19.66 -3.77
CA LEU A 271 10.12 -20.43 -3.91
C LEU A 271 11.27 -19.84 -3.06
N THR A 272 11.07 -18.69 -2.45
CA THR A 272 12.07 -18.09 -1.56
C THR A 272 11.90 -18.63 -0.15
N GLU A 273 12.94 -19.29 0.36
CA GLU A 273 13.00 -19.72 1.76
C GLU A 273 13.64 -18.65 2.62
N ILE A 274 13.12 -18.45 3.83
CA ILE A 274 13.66 -17.45 4.76
C ILE A 274 15.14 -17.68 5.07
N ASP A 275 15.58 -18.95 5.16
CA ASP A 275 16.97 -19.33 5.40
C ASP A 275 17.92 -18.78 4.35
N SER A 276 17.44 -18.55 3.12
CA SER A 276 18.26 -17.99 2.05
C SER A 276 18.74 -16.57 2.34
N PHE A 277 18.10 -15.83 3.25
CA PHE A 277 18.51 -14.48 3.65
C PHE A 277 19.57 -14.45 4.75
N PHE A 278 20.00 -15.59 5.28
CA PHE A 278 20.94 -15.66 6.39
C PHE A 278 22.16 -16.52 6.01
N ALA A 279 23.31 -16.22 6.61
CA ALA A 279 24.40 -17.18 6.63
C ALA A 279 24.00 -18.41 7.48
N ALA A 280 24.64 -19.56 7.25
CA ALA A 280 24.39 -20.77 8.05
C ALA A 280 24.63 -20.48 9.54
N ASP A 281 23.57 -20.57 10.35
CA ASP A 281 23.54 -20.16 11.78
C ASP A 281 24.15 -18.77 12.04
N GLY A 282 24.07 -17.88 11.06
CA GLY A 282 24.78 -16.61 11.03
C GLY A 282 23.88 -15.39 10.78
N PRO A 283 24.50 -14.21 10.58
CA PRO A 283 23.77 -12.96 10.44
C PRO A 283 22.96 -12.91 9.14
N LEU A 284 22.08 -11.91 9.06
CA LEU A 284 21.38 -11.54 7.84
C LEU A 284 22.39 -11.21 6.72
N LEU A 285 22.02 -11.52 5.49
CA LEU A 285 22.74 -11.20 4.25
C LEU A 285 21.98 -10.07 3.52
N PRO A 286 22.34 -8.79 3.75
CA PRO A 286 21.56 -7.66 3.25
C PRO A 286 21.42 -7.64 1.73
N ASP A 287 22.48 -8.02 1.00
CA ASP A 287 22.47 -8.07 -0.46
C ASP A 287 21.40 -9.01 -1.04
N ARG A 288 21.13 -10.13 -0.36
CA ARG A 288 20.10 -11.09 -0.78
C ARG A 288 18.70 -10.54 -0.56
N LEU A 289 18.48 -9.91 0.59
CA LEU A 289 17.21 -9.25 0.92
C LEU A 289 16.94 -8.05 -0.02
N MET A 290 17.97 -7.28 -0.32
CA MET A 290 17.93 -6.16 -1.27
C MET A 290 17.60 -6.64 -2.69
N SER A 291 18.26 -7.70 -3.16
CA SER A 291 18.00 -8.26 -4.49
C SER A 291 16.59 -8.82 -4.62
N PHE A 292 16.16 -9.61 -3.62
CA PHE A 292 14.79 -10.15 -3.56
C PHE A 292 13.74 -9.04 -3.56
N SER A 293 13.92 -8.02 -2.72
CA SER A 293 12.96 -6.92 -2.60
C SER A 293 12.87 -6.11 -3.90
N LEU A 294 14.00 -5.79 -4.54
CA LEU A 294 14.04 -5.03 -5.78
C LEU A 294 13.40 -5.79 -6.96
N GLU A 295 13.65 -7.09 -7.07
CA GLU A 295 13.03 -7.91 -8.11
C GLU A 295 11.51 -8.02 -7.93
N CYS A 296 11.04 -8.28 -6.71
CA CYS A 296 9.62 -8.33 -6.42
C CYS A 296 8.95 -6.97 -6.67
N GLN A 297 9.63 -5.85 -6.37
CA GLN A 297 9.13 -4.50 -6.71
C GLN A 297 8.93 -4.36 -8.21
N LYS A 298 9.93 -4.74 -9.03
CA LYS A 298 9.85 -4.67 -10.50
C LYS A 298 8.65 -5.47 -11.04
N LEU A 299 8.45 -6.69 -10.55
CA LEU A 299 7.30 -7.52 -10.94
C LEU A 299 5.98 -6.90 -10.52
N THR A 300 5.91 -6.33 -9.32
CA THR A 300 4.70 -5.68 -8.79
C THR A 300 4.34 -4.42 -9.60
N PHE A 301 5.34 -3.62 -10.00
CA PHE A 301 5.13 -2.50 -10.92
C PHE A 301 4.67 -2.97 -12.31
N ALA A 302 5.35 -3.96 -12.89
CA ALA A 302 4.96 -4.50 -14.19
C ALA A 302 3.53 -5.06 -14.19
N LEU A 303 3.12 -5.71 -13.09
CA LEU A 303 1.75 -6.20 -12.91
C LEU A 303 0.74 -5.05 -12.88
N SER A 304 1.02 -3.99 -12.12
CA SER A 304 0.22 -2.77 -12.09
C SER A 304 0.05 -2.15 -13.48
N ASP A 305 1.14 -2.03 -14.24
CA ASP A 305 1.11 -1.47 -15.60
C ASP A 305 0.29 -2.36 -16.54
N ALA A 306 0.49 -3.68 -16.48
CA ALA A 306 -0.26 -4.63 -17.30
C ALA A 306 -1.78 -4.61 -17.02
N ILE A 307 -2.19 -4.45 -15.76
CA ILE A 307 -3.60 -4.26 -15.39
C ILE A 307 -4.11 -2.94 -15.99
N SER A 308 -3.34 -1.87 -15.88
CA SER A 308 -3.74 -0.54 -16.36
C SER A 308 -3.93 -0.52 -17.88
N ASP A 309 -2.96 -1.08 -18.61
CA ASP A 309 -2.99 -1.19 -20.07
C ASP A 309 -4.20 -2.00 -20.56
N ARG A 310 -4.50 -3.13 -19.90
CA ARG A 310 -5.54 -4.05 -20.34
C ARG A 310 -6.95 -3.55 -20.02
N TYR A 311 -7.15 -3.02 -18.80
CA TYR A 311 -8.49 -2.78 -18.27
C TYR A 311 -8.93 -1.33 -18.32
N PHE A 312 -8.00 -0.37 -18.32
CA PHE A 312 -8.35 1.07 -18.21
C PHE A 312 -8.40 1.77 -19.56
N GLN A 313 -7.58 1.34 -20.53
CA GLN A 313 -7.46 1.97 -21.85
C GLN A 313 -8.53 1.51 -22.87
N TYR A 314 -9.34 0.48 -22.56
CA TYR A 314 -10.10 -0.25 -23.58
C TYR A 314 -11.37 0.46 -24.11
N GLN A 315 -11.91 1.48 -23.43
CA GLN A 315 -13.15 2.13 -23.88
C GLN A 315 -13.00 3.48 -24.62
N GLU A 316 -11.82 4.11 -24.63
CA GLU A 316 -11.64 5.31 -25.46
C GLU A 316 -11.62 4.97 -26.96
N LYS A 317 -11.12 3.79 -27.33
CA LYS A 317 -11.07 3.32 -28.73
C LYS A 317 -12.42 2.84 -29.28
N SER A 318 -13.25 2.17 -28.47
CA SER A 318 -14.57 1.72 -28.94
C SER A 318 -15.53 2.89 -29.16
N GLN A 319 -15.48 3.92 -28.31
CA GLN A 319 -16.36 5.09 -28.44
C GLN A 319 -15.93 6.03 -29.56
N GLN A 320 -14.61 6.22 -29.78
CA GLN A 320 -14.12 6.94 -30.95
C GLN A 320 -14.45 6.26 -32.28
N MET A 321 -14.44 4.92 -32.35
CA MET A 321 -14.83 4.21 -33.58
C MET A 321 -16.33 4.25 -33.86
N GLU A 322 -17.18 4.34 -32.84
CA GLU A 322 -18.63 4.58 -33.02
C GLU A 322 -18.90 6.05 -33.45
N ASP A 323 -18.21 7.03 -32.87
CA ASP A 323 -18.35 8.45 -33.23
C ASP A 323 -17.72 8.80 -34.60
N LEU A 324 -16.72 8.04 -35.07
CA LEU A 324 -16.14 8.18 -36.42
C LEU A 324 -16.93 7.39 -37.49
N GLY A 325 -17.92 6.59 -37.07
CA GLY A 325 -18.76 5.75 -37.92
C GLY A 325 -20.22 6.23 -38.06
N ALA A 326 -20.56 7.39 -37.49
CA ALA A 326 -21.87 8.06 -37.57
C ALA A 326 -21.78 9.39 -38.35
#